data_AF-A0A2E0SPD4-F1
#
_entry.id   AF-A0A2E0SPD4-F1
#
_cell.length_a   1.000
_cell.length_b   1.000
_cell.length_c   1.000
_cell.angle_alpha   90.00
_cell.angle_beta   90.00
_cell.angle_gamma   90.00
#
_symmetry.space_group_name_H-M   'P 1'
#
loop_
_entity.id
_entity.type
_entity.pdbx_description
1 polymer ?
#
loop_
_entity_poly.entity_id
_entity_poly.type
_entity_poly.pdbx_seq_one_letter_code
_entity_poly.pdbx_strand_id
1 'polypeptide(L)'
;MRQFSLVLWAIVFVSCWCPAGESVFPGEHWEHRDPADLGVDAAELEKLGAMLGGRGCVIKDGYVVHQWGDPSERSDWMSSAKPVLSTLLFFALKEGKIGSVDQPICEFYSELRGDDREITFRHLGSMNSGFRRVEGPGEAWAYNDPAIQLYQQTLFDKVFKEDPHTVAENTHRLGALGLEDGLQWREDTRRLKASVRDFARIVWFWNNQGQWRDQQLLPAGYFDEYMRPQTAKDLPRTEKGAETDDYLEIGTYGGGSDHFTKFGAGIYGFNWWFNETGRDHPDTRTWPYAPADTIMSIGFGGNCSAIFPEQNMILVCAKGDWGKLEAGNADSRMNQVLALAAGVVKEAEQPASRISVPKWEAVSIDFAGPAHKVTDNDPNPFLDYRLQMSFTSPNGKTHHVPGYFDGDGNSGLEGNVWRVKFAPGEVGEWTYQASFRKGAQIAISLDAEAGESASFDGAQGTFTVTDIPESAPGHYRFGRLDYVGEHYLKFVDGPYWLKGGTDSPEDFLAYEGFANTEKADHQYDNHLQDWREGDPDWNEGAGKRIIGALNYLASQQVNSIYFLPMNVGGDGDNARNVRS
;
A
#
# COMPACT_ATOMS: atom_id res chain seq x y z
N MET A 1 37.05 -8.12 -67.33
CA MET A 1 36.60 -8.81 -66.12
C MET A 1 37.50 -8.36 -64.97
N ARG A 2 37.06 -7.34 -64.24
CA ARG A 2 37.80 -6.71 -63.13
C ARG A 2 36.84 -6.51 -61.97
N GLN A 3 37.40 -6.69 -60.78
CA GLN A 3 36.81 -6.55 -59.46
C GLN A 3 35.98 -5.27 -59.29
N PHE A 4 34.89 -5.37 -58.52
CA PHE A 4 34.38 -4.25 -57.74
C PHE A 4 34.19 -4.73 -56.31
N SER A 5 34.99 -4.14 -55.40
CA SER A 5 34.84 -4.22 -53.97
C SER A 5 33.58 -3.47 -53.53
N LEU A 6 32.82 -4.05 -52.61
CA LEU A 6 31.87 -3.32 -51.78
C LEU A 6 32.25 -3.57 -50.32
N VAL A 7 32.83 -2.54 -49.72
CA VAL A 7 33.14 -2.44 -48.30
C VAL A 7 31.83 -2.10 -47.59
N LEU A 8 31.31 -3.04 -46.80
CA LEU A 8 30.19 -2.75 -45.89
C LEU A 8 30.78 -2.35 -44.54
N TRP A 9 30.58 -1.09 -44.15
CA TRP A 9 30.79 -0.63 -42.78
C TRP A 9 29.67 -1.18 -41.90
N ALA A 10 29.97 -2.15 -41.05
CA ALA A 10 29.08 -2.55 -39.97
C ALA A 10 29.29 -1.55 -38.81
N ILE A 11 28.46 -0.51 -38.75
CA ILE A 11 28.26 0.26 -37.53
C ILE A 11 27.31 -0.56 -36.67
N VAL A 12 27.85 -1.27 -35.69
CA VAL A 12 27.05 -1.87 -34.61
C VAL A 12 26.66 -0.74 -33.67
N PHE A 13 25.46 -0.20 -33.85
CA PHE A 13 24.79 0.49 -32.76
C PHE A 13 24.36 -0.59 -31.75
N VAL A 14 25.12 -0.74 -30.68
CA VAL A 14 24.57 -1.31 -29.44
C VAL A 14 23.57 -0.27 -28.94
N SER A 15 22.32 -0.43 -29.33
CA SER A 15 21.22 0.26 -28.66
C SER A 15 21.11 -0.38 -27.29
N CYS A 16 21.60 0.31 -26.26
CA CYS A 16 21.18 0.06 -24.88
C CYS A 16 19.70 0.42 -24.81
N TRP A 17 18.86 -0.54 -25.14
CA TRP A 17 17.44 -0.48 -24.89
C TRP A 17 17.28 -0.78 -23.39
N CYS A 18 17.20 0.28 -22.59
CA CYS A 18 16.79 0.17 -21.20
C CYS A 18 15.25 0.27 -21.21
N PRO A 19 14.50 -0.81 -20.95
CA PRO A 19 13.06 -0.70 -20.79
C PRO A 19 12.76 0.19 -19.58
N ALA A 20 11.73 1.03 -19.68
CA ALA A 20 11.24 1.82 -18.57
C ALA A 20 10.66 0.88 -17.49
N GLY A 21 11.10 1.06 -16.23
CA GLY A 21 10.32 0.73 -15.03
C GLY A 21 10.60 -0.58 -14.27
N GLU A 22 11.64 -1.36 -14.59
CA GLU A 22 11.99 -2.54 -13.79
C GLU A 22 12.97 -2.15 -12.66
N SER A 23 12.60 -2.41 -11.38
CA SER A 23 13.50 -2.18 -10.25
C SER A 23 14.77 -3.02 -10.41
N VAL A 24 15.93 -2.38 -10.25
CA VAL A 24 17.20 -3.09 -10.33
C VAL A 24 17.51 -3.76 -8.99
N PHE A 25 18.05 -4.97 -9.06
CA PHE A 25 18.45 -5.73 -7.89
C PHE A 25 19.97 -5.88 -7.87
N PRO A 26 20.62 -5.71 -6.72
CA PRO A 26 22.08 -5.76 -6.65
C PRO A 26 22.61 -7.14 -7.03
N GLY A 27 23.80 -7.16 -7.65
CA GLY A 27 24.60 -8.35 -7.89
C GLY A 27 25.33 -8.82 -6.63
N GLU A 28 26.58 -9.27 -6.78
CA GLU A 28 27.47 -9.50 -5.63
C GLU A 28 27.73 -8.18 -4.88
N HIS A 29 28.03 -7.11 -5.61
CA HIS A 29 28.16 -5.75 -5.08
C HIS A 29 26.99 -4.89 -5.52
N TRP A 30 26.62 -3.92 -4.69
CA TRP A 30 25.61 -2.93 -5.06
C TRP A 30 26.18 -1.95 -6.09
N GLU A 31 25.47 -1.78 -7.21
CA GLU A 31 25.88 -0.85 -8.25
C GLU A 31 25.58 0.60 -7.85
N HIS A 32 26.54 1.49 -8.12
CA HIS A 32 26.39 2.94 -7.92
C HIS A 32 26.01 3.62 -9.24
N ARG A 33 25.19 4.65 -9.16
CA ARG A 33 24.83 5.50 -10.31
C ARG A 33 24.92 6.98 -9.91
N ASP A 34 25.23 7.83 -10.88
CA ASP A 34 25.19 9.28 -10.66
C ASP A 34 23.75 9.71 -10.32
N PRO A 35 23.50 10.44 -9.22
CA PRO A 35 22.19 10.96 -8.87
C PRO A 35 21.48 11.68 -10.02
N ALA A 36 22.21 12.42 -10.86
CA ALA A 36 21.65 13.18 -11.95
C ALA A 36 20.99 12.28 -13.02
N ASP A 37 21.52 11.08 -13.24
CA ASP A 37 20.98 10.11 -14.21
C ASP A 37 19.62 9.53 -13.77
N LEU A 38 19.27 9.68 -12.48
CA LEU A 38 18.01 9.21 -11.90
C LEU A 38 17.11 10.36 -11.44
N GLY A 39 17.38 11.59 -11.89
CA GLY A 39 16.59 12.77 -11.51
C GLY A 39 16.75 13.17 -10.04
N VAL A 40 17.86 12.82 -9.39
CA VAL A 40 18.10 13.08 -7.97
C VAL A 40 19.09 14.24 -7.78
N ASP A 41 18.80 15.16 -6.86
CA ASP A 41 19.67 16.27 -6.49
C ASP A 41 20.84 15.80 -5.59
N ALA A 42 22.02 15.69 -6.18
CA ALA A 42 23.25 15.35 -5.46
C ALA A 42 23.57 16.32 -4.30
N ALA A 43 23.27 17.61 -4.41
CA ALA A 43 23.56 18.57 -3.35
C ALA A 43 22.61 18.40 -2.15
N GLU A 44 21.34 18.05 -2.38
CA GLU A 44 20.41 17.71 -1.30
C GLU A 44 20.77 16.36 -0.65
N LEU A 45 21.29 15.38 -1.42
CA LEU A 45 21.83 14.13 -0.85
C LEU A 45 23.02 14.40 0.09
N GLU A 46 23.96 15.26 -0.29
CA GLU A 46 25.08 15.65 0.58
C GLU A 46 24.59 16.35 1.86
N LYS A 47 23.59 17.23 1.76
CA LYS A 47 22.96 17.86 2.93
C LYS A 47 22.29 16.82 3.83
N LEU A 48 21.60 15.84 3.24
CA LEU A 48 20.95 14.75 3.96
C LEU A 48 21.98 13.91 4.73
N GLY A 49 23.06 13.48 4.06
CA GLY A 49 24.15 12.74 4.67
C GLY A 49 24.84 13.52 5.80
N ALA A 50 25.08 14.82 5.60
CA ALA A 50 25.65 15.70 6.62
C ALA A 50 24.70 15.95 7.80
N MET A 51 23.38 16.07 7.53
CA MET A 51 22.36 16.23 8.55
C MET A 51 22.27 14.98 9.41
N LEU A 52 22.24 13.79 8.81
CA LEU A 52 22.17 12.54 9.55
C LEU A 52 23.49 12.19 10.25
N GLY A 53 24.64 12.41 9.60
CA GLY A 53 25.91 11.85 10.06
C GLY A 53 25.85 10.32 10.16
N GLY A 54 26.68 9.72 11.00
CA GLY A 54 26.72 8.25 11.13
C GLY A 54 27.19 7.58 9.84
N ARG A 55 26.50 6.51 9.43
CA ARG A 55 26.80 5.75 8.21
C ARG A 55 25.50 5.40 7.51
N GLY A 56 25.39 5.67 6.22
CA GLY A 56 24.15 5.43 5.52
C GLY A 56 24.27 5.41 4.01
N CYS A 57 23.17 5.08 3.37
CA CYS A 57 23.03 5.10 1.92
C CYS A 57 21.61 5.47 1.52
N VAL A 58 21.49 6.03 0.32
CA VAL A 58 20.24 6.22 -0.42
C VAL A 58 20.29 5.35 -1.66
N ILE A 59 19.26 4.52 -1.84
CA ILE A 59 19.07 3.70 -3.04
C ILE A 59 17.88 4.25 -3.81
N LYS A 60 18.04 4.51 -5.10
CA LYS A 60 16.97 4.92 -6.03
C LYS A 60 16.95 3.98 -7.21
N ASP A 61 15.79 3.40 -7.53
CA ASP A 61 15.61 2.45 -8.64
C ASP A 61 16.58 1.26 -8.63
N GLY A 62 17.06 0.89 -7.44
CA GLY A 62 18.00 -0.22 -7.27
C GLY A 62 19.46 0.16 -7.37
N TYR A 63 19.80 1.44 -7.51
CA TYR A 63 21.18 1.94 -7.54
C TYR A 63 21.52 2.74 -6.28
N VAL A 64 22.73 2.58 -5.76
CA VAL A 64 23.26 3.48 -4.73
C VAL A 64 23.51 4.84 -5.38
N VAL A 65 22.74 5.86 -4.98
CA VAL A 65 22.93 7.24 -5.47
C VAL A 65 23.73 8.08 -4.48
N HIS A 66 23.71 7.74 -3.20
CA HIS A 66 24.55 8.38 -2.21
C HIS A 66 24.90 7.43 -1.08
N GLN A 67 26.10 7.59 -0.52
CA GLN A 67 26.60 6.77 0.57
C GLN A 67 27.61 7.57 1.39
N TRP A 68 27.53 7.46 2.70
CA TRP A 68 28.46 8.11 3.63
C TRP A 68 28.85 7.18 4.78
N GLY A 69 30.05 7.38 5.32
CA GLY A 69 30.64 6.48 6.30
C GLY A 69 31.03 5.12 5.71
N ASP A 70 31.38 4.17 6.57
CA ASP A 70 31.74 2.80 6.16
C ASP A 70 30.48 1.93 6.02
N PRO A 71 30.05 1.57 4.79
CA PRO A 71 28.84 0.79 4.59
C PRO A 71 28.96 -0.67 5.02
N SER A 72 30.19 -1.18 5.20
CA SER A 72 30.49 -2.58 5.52
C SER A 72 30.56 -2.87 7.02
N GLU A 73 30.65 -1.82 7.85
CA GLU A 73 30.76 -2.00 9.30
C GLU A 73 29.45 -2.56 9.89
N ARG A 74 29.54 -3.77 10.46
CA ARG A 74 28.41 -4.40 11.14
C ARG A 74 28.18 -3.80 12.53
N SER A 75 27.00 -3.23 12.72
CA SER A 75 26.54 -2.73 14.02
C SER A 75 25.16 -3.25 14.41
N ASP A 76 24.86 -3.13 15.69
CA ASP A 76 23.55 -3.44 16.26
C ASP A 76 22.48 -2.48 15.71
N TRP A 77 21.45 -3.02 15.06
CA TRP A 77 20.35 -2.25 14.49
C TRP A 77 19.27 -1.88 15.51
N MET A 78 19.43 -2.29 16.78
CA MET A 78 18.49 -2.00 17.85
C MET A 78 17.07 -2.43 17.45
N SER A 79 16.06 -1.62 17.74
CA SER A 79 14.68 -1.91 17.37
C SER A 79 14.38 -1.95 15.87
N SER A 80 15.24 -1.39 15.00
CA SER A 80 15.09 -1.55 13.55
C SER A 80 15.31 -2.98 13.08
N ALA A 81 15.88 -3.85 13.92
CA ALA A 81 15.96 -5.28 13.63
C ALA A 81 14.61 -6.02 13.68
N LYS A 82 13.59 -5.47 14.36
CA LYS A 82 12.32 -6.18 14.62
C LYS A 82 11.56 -6.55 13.33
N PRO A 83 11.47 -5.70 12.29
CA PRO A 83 10.96 -6.08 10.97
C PRO A 83 11.53 -7.37 10.38
N VAL A 84 12.78 -7.73 10.69
CA VAL A 84 13.39 -8.98 10.22
C VAL A 84 12.68 -10.19 10.81
N LEU A 85 12.22 -10.13 12.07
CA LEU A 85 11.43 -11.19 12.69
C LEU A 85 10.09 -11.39 11.96
N SER A 86 9.39 -10.30 11.64
CA SER A 86 8.14 -10.37 10.87
C SER A 86 8.33 -10.84 9.43
N THR A 87 9.46 -10.49 8.82
CA THR A 87 9.82 -11.04 7.51
C THR A 87 10.01 -12.57 7.58
N LEU A 88 10.68 -13.06 8.63
CA LEU A 88 10.89 -14.49 8.86
C LEU A 88 9.59 -15.22 9.25
N LEU A 89 8.67 -14.55 9.95
CA LEU A 89 7.31 -15.06 10.18
C LEU A 89 6.58 -15.31 8.84
N PHE A 90 6.67 -14.37 7.89
CA PHE A 90 6.05 -14.53 6.59
C PHE A 90 6.67 -15.68 5.77
N PHE A 91 7.97 -15.91 5.91
CA PHE A 91 8.59 -17.13 5.37
C PHE A 91 8.06 -18.39 6.06
N ALA A 92 7.89 -18.38 7.38
CA ALA A 92 7.29 -19.51 8.10
C ALA A 92 5.84 -19.80 7.62
N LEU A 93 5.05 -18.76 7.37
CA LEU A 93 3.70 -18.86 6.82
C LEU A 93 3.72 -19.45 5.40
N LYS A 94 4.55 -18.91 4.52
CA LYS A 94 4.72 -19.41 3.14
C LYS A 94 5.19 -20.87 3.12
N GLU A 95 6.06 -21.26 4.05
CA GLU A 95 6.57 -22.62 4.21
C GLU A 95 5.56 -23.58 4.87
N GLY A 96 4.39 -23.10 5.29
CA GLY A 96 3.38 -23.91 5.98
C GLY A 96 3.79 -24.35 7.38
N LYS A 97 4.78 -23.69 8.00
CA LYS A 97 5.21 -23.95 9.38
C LYS A 97 4.23 -23.36 10.40
N ILE A 98 3.49 -22.34 9.99
CA ILE A 98 2.33 -21.78 10.70
C ILE A 98 1.17 -21.69 9.72
N GLY A 99 -0.06 -21.75 10.21
CA GLY A 99 -1.27 -21.71 9.37
C GLY A 99 -1.80 -20.30 9.11
N SER A 100 -1.55 -19.37 10.04
CA SER A 100 -1.99 -17.97 9.95
C SER A 100 -1.17 -17.11 10.92
N VAL A 101 -1.07 -15.81 10.65
CA VAL A 101 -0.56 -14.83 11.62
C VAL A 101 -1.48 -14.68 12.85
N ASP A 102 -2.75 -15.08 12.73
CA ASP A 102 -3.72 -15.13 13.83
C ASP A 102 -3.69 -16.46 14.59
N GLN A 103 -2.77 -17.37 14.25
CA GLN A 103 -2.60 -18.62 14.98
C GLN A 103 -2.10 -18.32 16.41
N PRO A 104 -2.73 -18.89 17.46
CA PRO A 104 -2.26 -18.75 18.83
C PRO A 104 -0.87 -19.35 19.02
N ILE A 105 0.05 -18.60 19.63
CA ILE A 105 1.43 -19.06 19.83
C ILE A 105 1.53 -20.18 20.88
N CYS A 106 0.51 -20.36 21.73
CA CYS A 106 0.49 -21.42 22.73
C CYS A 106 0.47 -22.83 22.13
N GLU A 107 0.11 -22.96 20.85
CA GLU A 107 0.24 -24.21 20.08
C GLU A 107 1.71 -24.62 19.88
N PHE A 108 2.64 -23.66 19.94
CA PHE A 108 4.08 -23.87 19.83
C PHE A 108 4.82 -23.69 21.16
N TYR A 109 4.29 -22.83 22.03
CA TYR A 109 4.86 -22.41 23.30
C TYR A 109 3.90 -22.75 24.44
N SER A 110 3.81 -24.04 24.77
CA SER A 110 2.87 -24.62 25.74
C SER A 110 2.97 -24.05 27.17
N GLU A 111 4.10 -23.43 27.49
CA GLU A 111 4.45 -22.91 28.80
C GLU A 111 3.69 -21.61 29.16
N LEU A 112 3.01 -20.99 28.18
CA LEU A 112 2.16 -19.81 28.37
C LEU A 112 0.94 -20.12 29.26
N ARG A 113 0.58 -19.15 30.10
CA ARG A 113 -0.45 -19.30 31.15
C ARG A 113 -1.47 -18.16 31.07
N GLY A 114 -2.68 -18.41 31.56
CA GLY A 114 -3.74 -17.41 31.58
C GLY A 114 -4.01 -16.82 30.19
N ASP A 115 -4.21 -15.51 30.14
CA ASP A 115 -4.58 -14.76 28.93
C ASP A 115 -3.44 -14.75 27.88
N ASP A 116 -2.18 -14.95 28.29
CA ASP A 116 -1.05 -15.07 27.35
C ASP A 116 -1.21 -16.24 26.38
N ARG A 117 -2.08 -17.22 26.68
CA ARG A 117 -2.39 -18.33 25.77
C ARG A 117 -3.15 -17.88 24.52
N GLU A 118 -3.78 -16.71 24.56
CA GLU A 118 -4.52 -16.12 23.43
C GLU A 118 -3.64 -15.21 22.55
N ILE A 119 -2.37 -15.03 22.90
CA ILE A 119 -1.41 -14.29 22.08
C ILE A 119 -1.27 -14.97 20.72
N THR A 120 -1.33 -14.19 19.64
CA THR A 120 -1.10 -14.63 18.26
C THR A 120 0.20 -14.01 17.73
N PHE A 121 0.67 -14.47 16.57
CA PHE A 121 1.81 -13.81 15.92
C PHE A 121 1.49 -12.37 15.51
N ARG A 122 0.24 -12.07 15.10
CA ARG A 122 -0.22 -10.70 14.81
C ARG A 122 -0.12 -9.82 16.05
N HIS A 123 -0.52 -10.32 17.22
CA HIS A 123 -0.41 -9.58 18.48
C HIS A 123 1.04 -9.18 18.81
N LEU A 124 1.98 -10.10 18.58
CA LEU A 124 3.41 -9.84 18.78
C LEU A 124 3.99 -8.86 17.74
N GLY A 125 3.64 -9.04 16.46
CA GLY A 125 4.08 -8.17 15.37
C GLY A 125 3.51 -6.75 15.46
N SER A 126 2.37 -6.58 16.12
CA SER A 126 1.65 -5.30 16.22
C SER A 126 1.81 -4.59 17.56
N MET A 127 2.57 -5.18 18.50
CA MET A 127 2.86 -4.62 19.82
C MET A 127 1.61 -4.38 20.68
N ASN A 128 0.66 -5.32 20.63
CA ASN A 128 -0.56 -5.32 21.42
C ASN A 128 -0.85 -6.70 22.04
N SER A 129 0.19 -7.47 22.38
CA SER A 129 0.02 -8.82 22.95
C SER A 129 -0.36 -8.86 24.42
N GLY A 130 -0.24 -7.76 25.16
CA GLY A 130 -0.45 -7.79 26.61
C GLY A 130 0.63 -8.55 27.40
N PHE A 131 1.63 -9.15 26.74
CA PHE A 131 2.62 -9.98 27.42
C PHE A 131 3.41 -9.18 28.47
N ARG A 132 3.43 -9.67 29.71
CA ARG A 132 3.98 -8.97 30.88
C ARG A 132 3.32 -7.63 31.19
N ARG A 133 2.04 -7.48 30.81
CA ARG A 133 1.15 -6.37 31.13
C ARG A 133 -0.08 -6.91 31.88
N VAL A 134 -0.96 -6.01 32.31
CA VAL A 134 -2.23 -6.39 32.96
C VAL A 134 -3.36 -6.62 31.97
N GLU A 135 -3.24 -6.03 30.78
CA GLU A 135 -4.20 -6.17 29.70
C GLU A 135 -3.97 -7.47 28.92
N GLY A 136 -5.05 -8.06 28.44
CA GLY A 136 -5.02 -9.22 27.56
C GLY A 136 -4.61 -8.87 26.12
N PRO A 137 -4.43 -9.89 25.26
CA PRO A 137 -4.06 -9.68 23.87
C PRO A 137 -5.11 -8.84 23.12
N GLY A 138 -4.66 -7.80 22.43
CA GLY A 138 -5.50 -6.90 21.65
C GLY A 138 -6.18 -5.76 22.43
N GLU A 139 -6.13 -5.76 23.77
CA GLU A 139 -6.86 -4.79 24.59
C GLU A 139 -6.16 -3.43 24.71
N ALA A 140 -4.83 -3.41 24.64
CA ALA A 140 -4.04 -2.18 24.71
C ALA A 140 -2.74 -2.27 23.93
N TRP A 141 -2.28 -1.11 23.45
CA TRP A 141 -0.99 -0.96 22.78
C TRP A 141 0.13 -0.66 23.78
N ALA A 142 1.25 -1.37 23.64
CA ALA A 142 2.46 -1.18 24.43
C ALA A 142 3.69 -1.52 23.59
N TYR A 143 4.66 -0.62 23.49
CA TYR A 143 5.90 -0.94 22.80
C TYR A 143 6.78 -1.84 23.69
N ASN A 144 6.71 -3.14 23.42
CA ASN A 144 6.98 -4.18 24.42
C ASN A 144 8.13 -5.11 23.97
N ASP A 145 9.33 -4.90 24.51
CA ASP A 145 10.50 -5.70 24.16
C ASP A 145 10.51 -7.11 24.75
N PRO A 146 9.95 -7.38 25.94
CA PRO A 146 9.68 -8.75 26.39
C PRO A 146 8.77 -9.53 25.43
N ALA A 147 7.75 -8.90 24.86
CA ALA A 147 6.91 -9.55 23.84
C ALA A 147 7.72 -9.90 22.59
N ILE A 148 8.64 -9.04 22.16
CA ILE A 148 9.55 -9.35 21.04
C ILE A 148 10.54 -10.46 21.39
N GLN A 149 10.98 -10.55 22.64
CA GLN A 149 11.77 -11.68 23.11
C GLN A 149 11.00 -13.00 22.99
N LEU A 150 9.73 -13.02 23.43
CA LEU A 150 8.83 -14.16 23.26
C LEU A 150 8.61 -14.49 21.78
N TYR A 151 8.44 -13.47 20.95
CA TYR A 151 8.27 -13.62 19.50
C TYR A 151 9.47 -14.31 18.86
N GLN A 152 10.68 -13.82 19.08
CA GLN A 152 11.86 -14.43 18.48
C GLN A 152 12.13 -15.85 18.98
N GLN A 153 11.88 -16.14 20.27
CA GLN A 153 12.06 -17.50 20.79
C GLN A 153 11.01 -18.45 20.22
N THR A 154 9.77 -18.00 20.11
CA THR A 154 8.71 -18.80 19.45
C THR A 154 9.11 -19.10 18.01
N LEU A 155 9.57 -18.08 17.27
CA LEU A 155 9.94 -18.23 15.87
C LEU A 155 11.15 -19.15 15.69
N PHE A 156 12.27 -18.86 16.36
CA PHE A 156 13.51 -19.63 16.18
C PHE A 156 13.47 -20.99 16.87
N ASP A 157 13.07 -21.05 18.15
CA ASP A 157 13.24 -22.26 18.96
C ASP A 157 12.07 -23.24 18.82
N LYS A 158 10.86 -22.75 18.50
CA LYS A 158 9.64 -23.58 18.43
C LYS A 158 9.14 -23.82 17.01
N VAL A 159 9.09 -22.79 16.15
CA VAL A 159 8.59 -22.88 14.77
C VAL A 159 9.67 -23.41 13.83
N PHE A 160 10.82 -22.73 13.74
CA PHE A 160 11.92 -23.16 12.87
C PHE A 160 12.75 -24.28 13.50
N LYS A 161 12.95 -24.24 14.82
CA LYS A 161 13.81 -25.17 15.59
C LYS A 161 15.26 -25.15 15.14
N GLU A 162 15.74 -23.97 14.77
CA GLU A 162 17.07 -23.71 14.25
C GLU A 162 17.58 -22.37 14.82
N ASP A 163 18.90 -22.17 14.84
CA ASP A 163 19.48 -20.93 15.33
C ASP A 163 19.17 -19.74 14.40
N PRO A 164 19.20 -18.49 14.91
CA PRO A 164 18.83 -17.31 14.13
C PRO A 164 19.62 -17.12 12.83
N HIS A 165 20.91 -17.49 12.82
CA HIS A 165 21.75 -17.35 11.63
C HIS A 165 21.29 -18.33 10.55
N THR A 166 21.16 -19.61 10.89
CA THR A 166 20.70 -20.65 9.95
C THR A 166 19.29 -20.34 9.41
N VAL A 167 18.39 -19.85 10.26
CA VAL A 167 17.04 -19.46 9.84
C VAL A 167 17.08 -18.30 8.86
N ALA A 168 17.76 -17.20 9.20
CA ALA A 168 17.73 -15.98 8.41
C ALA A 168 18.49 -16.12 7.08
N GLU A 169 19.70 -16.66 7.11
CA GLU A 169 20.56 -16.77 5.92
C GLU A 169 20.29 -18.01 5.05
N ASN A 170 19.19 -18.71 5.29
CA ASN A 170 18.75 -19.76 4.38
C ASN A 170 18.55 -19.17 2.96
N THR A 171 19.04 -19.87 1.93
CA THR A 171 19.00 -19.43 0.53
C THR A 171 17.59 -19.35 -0.06
N HIS A 172 16.57 -19.88 0.63
CA HIS A 172 15.15 -19.73 0.28
C HIS A 172 14.46 -18.60 1.06
N ARG A 173 15.21 -17.87 1.90
CA ARG A 173 14.74 -16.74 2.73
C ARG A 173 15.61 -15.50 2.48
N LEU A 174 16.17 -14.87 3.52
CA LEU A 174 16.99 -13.66 3.36
C LEU A 174 18.38 -13.96 2.77
N GLY A 175 18.84 -15.22 2.81
CA GLY A 175 20.07 -15.62 2.13
C GLY A 175 20.00 -15.45 0.60
N ALA A 176 18.80 -15.46 0.01
CA ALA A 176 18.59 -15.19 -1.41
C ALA A 176 18.97 -13.75 -1.81
N LEU A 177 19.02 -12.82 -0.85
CA LEU A 177 19.30 -11.42 -1.09
C LEU A 177 20.77 -11.14 -1.44
N GLY A 178 21.66 -12.11 -1.27
CA GLY A 178 23.09 -11.97 -1.57
C GLY A 178 23.78 -10.97 -0.64
N LEU A 179 23.63 -11.19 0.67
CA LEU A 179 24.23 -10.36 1.72
C LEU A 179 25.77 -10.38 1.61
N GLU A 180 26.40 -9.22 1.48
CA GLU A 180 27.84 -9.07 1.23
C GLU A 180 28.69 -9.33 2.47
N ASP A 181 28.23 -8.86 3.63
CA ASP A 181 28.92 -9.03 4.90
C ASP A 181 28.30 -10.17 5.72
N GLY A 182 27.03 -10.44 5.54
CA GLY A 182 26.27 -11.42 6.32
C GLY A 182 25.82 -10.85 7.67
N LEU A 183 24.75 -11.44 8.18
CA LEU A 183 24.11 -11.09 9.44
C LEU A 183 24.89 -11.64 10.64
N GLN A 184 24.81 -10.93 11.76
CA GLN A 184 25.33 -11.38 13.04
C GLN A 184 24.25 -11.23 14.10
N TRP A 185 24.29 -12.08 15.12
CA TRP A 185 23.31 -12.07 16.20
C TRP A 185 24.03 -11.94 17.53
N ARG A 186 23.52 -11.08 18.42
CA ARG A 186 24.11 -10.97 19.76
C ARG A 186 23.89 -12.25 20.56
N GLU A 187 24.90 -12.66 21.33
CA GLU A 187 24.80 -13.87 22.16
C GLU A 187 23.76 -13.75 23.28
N ASP A 188 23.58 -12.54 23.84
CA ASP A 188 22.71 -12.29 24.99
C ASP A 188 21.23 -12.19 24.62
N THR A 189 20.92 -11.34 23.65
CA THR A 189 19.58 -10.88 23.29
C THR A 189 19.13 -11.40 21.94
N ARG A 190 20.01 -12.08 21.19
CA ARG A 190 19.77 -12.51 19.80
C ARG A 190 19.23 -11.36 18.93
N ARG A 191 19.69 -10.13 19.18
CA ARG A 191 19.37 -8.98 18.35
C ARG A 191 20.31 -8.90 17.15
N LEU A 192 19.76 -8.54 16.00
CA LEU A 192 20.49 -8.49 14.74
C LEU A 192 21.53 -7.37 14.72
N LYS A 193 22.72 -7.71 14.23
CA LYS A 193 23.75 -6.81 13.73
C LYS A 193 23.91 -7.03 12.23
N ALA A 194 23.98 -5.96 11.47
CA ALA A 194 24.17 -5.99 10.02
C ALA A 194 24.95 -4.76 9.58
N SER A 195 25.58 -4.83 8.40
CA SER A 195 26.16 -3.66 7.75
C SER A 195 25.05 -2.80 7.13
N VAL A 196 25.38 -1.56 6.73
CA VAL A 196 24.39 -0.66 6.10
C VAL A 196 23.92 -1.25 4.76
N ARG A 197 24.85 -1.76 3.95
CA ARG A 197 24.53 -2.33 2.64
C ARG A 197 23.66 -3.59 2.74
N ASP A 198 23.88 -4.43 3.75
CA ASP A 198 23.06 -5.65 3.92
C ASP A 198 21.71 -5.36 4.54
N PHE A 199 21.62 -4.40 5.47
CA PHE A 199 20.33 -3.95 5.94
C PHE A 199 19.53 -3.27 4.82
N ALA A 200 20.20 -2.53 3.92
CA ALA A 200 19.57 -1.96 2.74
C ALA A 200 19.01 -3.01 1.78
N ARG A 201 19.61 -4.20 1.67
CA ARG A 201 19.03 -5.32 0.88
C ARG A 201 17.69 -5.75 1.43
N ILE A 202 17.57 -5.87 2.75
CA ILE A 202 16.32 -6.25 3.42
C ILE A 202 15.25 -5.17 3.24
N VAL A 203 15.63 -3.90 3.37
CA VAL A 203 14.71 -2.77 3.18
C VAL A 203 14.28 -2.65 1.71
N TRP A 204 15.19 -2.90 0.76
CA TRP A 204 14.90 -2.92 -0.67
C TRP A 204 13.98 -4.07 -1.05
N PHE A 205 14.13 -5.23 -0.42
CA PHE A 205 13.22 -6.37 -0.59
C PHE A 205 11.78 -6.03 -0.17
N TRP A 206 11.61 -5.25 0.90
CA TRP A 206 10.30 -4.73 1.30
C TRP A 206 9.76 -3.67 0.34
N ASN A 207 10.60 -2.75 -0.13
CA ASN A 207 10.23 -1.76 -1.16
C ASN A 207 9.74 -2.42 -2.45
N ASN A 208 10.23 -3.62 -2.76
CA ASN A 208 9.82 -4.42 -3.91
C ASN A 208 8.82 -5.53 -3.55
N GLN A 209 8.12 -5.40 -2.42
CA GLN A 209 6.98 -6.26 -2.04
C GLN A 209 7.27 -7.76 -2.18
N GLY A 210 8.45 -8.18 -1.73
CA GLY A 210 8.82 -9.60 -1.72
C GLY A 210 9.40 -10.13 -3.04
N GLN A 211 9.51 -9.29 -4.07
CA GLN A 211 10.24 -9.60 -5.29
C GLN A 211 11.74 -9.41 -5.07
N TRP A 212 12.53 -10.36 -5.57
CA TRP A 212 13.98 -10.24 -5.65
C TRP A 212 14.47 -10.84 -6.96
N ARG A 213 15.00 -9.99 -7.85
CA ARG A 213 15.39 -10.38 -9.22
C ARG A 213 14.19 -11.00 -9.95
N ASP A 214 14.38 -12.19 -10.50
CA ASP A 214 13.41 -12.99 -11.24
C ASP A 214 12.48 -13.82 -10.33
N GLN A 215 12.55 -13.66 -9.00
CA GLN A 215 11.83 -14.50 -8.05
C GLN A 215 10.93 -13.70 -7.10
N GLN A 216 9.68 -14.15 -6.93
CA GLN A 216 8.79 -13.71 -5.86
C GLN A 216 9.05 -14.56 -4.60
N LEU A 217 9.95 -14.10 -3.72
CA LEU A 217 10.36 -14.86 -2.54
C LEU A 217 9.27 -14.92 -1.47
N LEU A 218 8.52 -13.84 -1.29
CA LEU A 218 7.29 -13.79 -0.48
C LEU A 218 6.12 -13.34 -1.36
N PRO A 219 4.91 -13.92 -1.25
CA PRO A 219 3.76 -13.50 -2.06
C PRO A 219 3.48 -12.00 -1.97
N ALA A 220 3.22 -11.34 -3.10
CA ALA A 220 2.88 -9.91 -3.14
C ALA A 220 1.68 -9.56 -2.25
N GLY A 221 0.65 -10.44 -2.23
CA GLY A 221 -0.53 -10.26 -1.37
C GLY A 221 -0.23 -10.19 0.13
N TYR A 222 0.92 -10.68 0.61
CA TYR A 222 1.32 -10.47 2.00
C TYR A 222 1.64 -9.00 2.28
N PHE A 223 2.18 -8.26 1.30
CA PHE A 223 2.47 -6.85 1.44
C PHE A 223 1.18 -6.03 1.33
N ASP A 224 0.24 -6.40 0.46
CA ASP A 224 -1.09 -5.78 0.41
C ASP A 224 -1.83 -5.90 1.76
N GLU A 225 -1.73 -7.06 2.42
CA GLU A 225 -2.44 -7.33 3.66
C GLU A 225 -1.71 -6.79 4.91
N TYR A 226 -0.37 -6.91 4.94
CA TYR A 226 0.43 -6.75 6.16
C TYR A 226 1.37 -5.53 6.15
N MET A 227 1.65 -4.90 5.00
CA MET A 227 2.44 -3.66 4.91
C MET A 227 1.54 -2.42 5.14
N ARG A 228 0.76 -2.46 6.22
CA ARG A 228 -0.14 -1.39 6.67
C ARG A 228 -0.32 -1.47 8.19
N PRO A 229 -0.82 -0.42 8.87
CA PRO A 229 -1.12 -0.49 10.29
C PRO A 229 -1.98 -1.70 10.65
N GLN A 230 -1.58 -2.41 11.70
CA GLN A 230 -2.26 -3.61 12.23
C GLN A 230 -2.83 -3.35 13.63
N THR A 231 -2.86 -2.09 14.03
CA THR A 231 -3.41 -1.61 15.29
C THR A 231 -4.55 -0.66 14.99
N ALA A 232 -5.67 -0.82 15.68
CA ALA A 232 -6.79 0.12 15.57
C ALA A 232 -6.36 1.53 16.01
N LYS A 233 -6.92 2.57 15.36
CA LYS A 233 -6.56 3.97 15.64
C LYS A 233 -6.96 4.41 17.04
N ASP A 234 -8.01 3.82 17.60
CA ASP A 234 -8.56 4.12 18.93
C ASP A 234 -8.04 3.18 20.03
N LEU A 235 -7.18 2.22 19.69
CA LEU A 235 -6.64 1.23 20.63
C LEU A 235 -6.04 1.93 21.87
N PRO A 236 -6.51 1.63 23.10
CA PRO A 236 -6.01 2.24 24.32
C PRO A 236 -4.51 2.01 24.53
N ARG A 237 -3.89 2.86 25.35
CA ARG A 237 -2.50 2.65 25.78
C ARG A 237 -2.55 1.82 27.05
N THR A 238 -1.57 0.93 27.20
CA THR A 238 -1.42 0.17 28.45
C THR A 238 -1.29 1.10 29.67
N GLU A 239 -1.75 0.62 30.82
CA GLU A 239 -1.74 1.32 32.10
C GLU A 239 -0.31 1.55 32.63
N LYS A 240 -0.07 2.71 33.24
CA LYS A 240 1.26 3.02 33.80
C LYS A 240 1.59 2.10 34.98
N GLY A 241 2.80 1.52 34.98
CA GLY A 241 3.28 0.66 36.06
C GLY A 241 2.70 -0.75 36.07
N ALA A 242 1.95 -1.13 35.03
CA ALA A 242 1.31 -2.44 34.90
C ALA A 242 2.26 -3.57 34.45
N GLU A 243 3.57 -3.47 34.75
CA GLU A 243 4.51 -4.54 34.42
C GLU A 243 4.31 -5.72 35.37
N THR A 244 4.13 -6.92 34.81
CA THR A 244 4.04 -8.17 35.56
C THR A 244 5.34 -8.98 35.49
N ASP A 245 5.41 -10.07 36.25
CA ASP A 245 6.62 -10.89 36.41
C ASP A 245 6.99 -11.64 35.11
N ASP A 246 8.29 -11.84 34.90
CA ASP A 246 8.81 -12.67 33.81
C ASP A 246 8.77 -14.16 34.20
N TYR A 247 7.57 -14.74 34.24
CA TYR A 247 7.37 -16.12 34.66
C TYR A 247 7.98 -17.17 33.71
N LEU A 248 8.36 -16.77 32.50
CA LEU A 248 9.08 -17.61 31.55
C LEU A 248 10.60 -17.49 31.67
N GLU A 249 11.11 -16.51 32.44
CA GLU A 249 12.54 -16.22 32.61
C GLU A 249 13.28 -15.98 31.27
N ILE A 250 12.58 -15.40 30.28
CA ILE A 250 13.11 -15.21 28.92
C ILE A 250 13.84 -13.88 28.71
N GLY A 251 13.71 -12.94 29.66
CA GLY A 251 14.33 -11.63 29.61
C GLY A 251 13.62 -10.67 28.65
N THR A 252 14.42 -9.88 27.91
CA THR A 252 13.92 -8.82 27.03
C THR A 252 14.78 -8.69 25.78
N TYR A 253 14.18 -8.21 24.69
CA TYR A 253 14.89 -7.86 23.47
C TYR A 253 15.82 -6.64 23.61
N GLY A 254 15.75 -5.93 24.76
CA GLY A 254 16.66 -4.84 25.12
C GLY A 254 16.03 -3.72 25.96
N GLY A 255 14.71 -3.57 25.89
CA GLY A 255 13.92 -2.55 26.58
C GLY A 255 12.91 -3.09 27.60
N GLY A 256 11.92 -2.28 27.96
CA GLY A 256 10.85 -2.63 28.91
C GLY A 256 9.56 -3.13 28.24
N SER A 257 8.54 -3.45 29.05
CA SER A 257 7.22 -3.90 28.55
C SER A 257 6.31 -2.77 28.05
N ASP A 258 6.66 -1.50 28.31
CA ASP A 258 6.15 -0.30 27.61
C ASP A 258 7.26 0.76 27.62
N HIS A 259 7.92 0.99 26.50
CA HIS A 259 9.05 1.94 26.41
C HIS A 259 9.11 2.65 25.05
N PHE A 260 10.09 3.52 24.84
CA PHE A 260 10.32 4.26 23.58
C PHE A 260 9.23 5.29 23.18
N THR A 261 7.97 4.90 22.99
CA THR A 261 6.92 5.79 22.47
C THR A 261 5.51 5.37 22.87
N LYS A 262 4.56 6.28 22.70
CA LYS A 262 3.11 6.05 22.89
C LYS A 262 2.31 6.01 21.58
N PHE A 263 2.96 6.29 20.45
CA PHE A 263 2.29 6.67 19.20
C PHE A 263 1.77 5.51 18.35
N GLY A 264 2.02 4.24 18.67
CA GLY A 264 1.83 3.16 17.68
C GLY A 264 0.40 2.78 17.31
N ALA A 265 -0.63 3.19 18.06
CA ALA A 265 -2.03 2.94 17.70
C ALA A 265 -2.39 3.67 16.40
N GLY A 266 -2.78 2.91 15.36
CA GLY A 266 -3.12 3.42 14.04
C GLY A 266 -1.96 3.55 13.05
N ILE A 267 -0.71 3.36 13.50
CA ILE A 267 0.49 3.62 12.67
C ILE A 267 1.56 2.52 12.77
N TYR A 268 1.26 1.38 13.38
CA TYR A 268 2.23 0.30 13.61
C TYR A 268 1.67 -1.05 13.15
N GLY A 269 2.53 -1.90 12.57
CA GLY A 269 2.12 -3.21 12.09
C GLY A 269 3.31 -4.05 11.63
N PHE A 270 3.34 -5.33 12.02
CA PHE A 270 4.44 -6.27 11.73
C PHE A 270 5.84 -5.66 11.89
N ASN A 271 5.98 -4.92 12.99
CA ASN A 271 7.16 -4.21 13.43
C ASN A 271 7.63 -2.98 12.61
N TRP A 272 6.84 -2.54 11.64
CA TRP A 272 7.04 -1.31 10.86
C TRP A 272 6.18 -0.14 11.37
N TRP A 273 6.67 1.08 11.12
CA TRP A 273 5.96 2.34 11.34
C TRP A 273 5.46 2.91 10.01
N PHE A 274 4.23 3.40 9.98
CA PHE A 274 3.56 3.90 8.77
C PHE A 274 3.26 5.39 8.89
N ASN A 275 3.35 6.14 7.79
CA ASN A 275 3.02 7.56 7.77
C ASN A 275 1.51 7.83 7.77
N GLU A 276 0.80 7.37 8.79
CA GLU A 276 -0.66 7.44 8.90
C GLU A 276 -1.12 8.40 10.00
N THR A 277 -2.43 8.60 10.12
CA THR A 277 -2.99 9.25 11.32
C THR A 277 -3.15 8.22 12.44
N GLY A 278 -2.86 8.65 13.67
CA GLY A 278 -2.86 7.80 14.86
C GLY A 278 -3.62 8.44 16.01
N ARG A 279 -3.86 7.66 17.07
CA ARG A 279 -4.67 8.07 18.24
C ARG A 279 -4.30 9.44 18.80
N ASP A 280 -2.99 9.68 18.91
CA ASP A 280 -2.41 10.86 19.57
C ASP A 280 -2.19 12.04 18.61
N HIS A 281 -2.46 11.87 17.30
CA HIS A 281 -2.35 12.89 16.26
C HIS A 281 -3.43 12.66 15.16
N PRO A 282 -4.73 12.69 15.49
CA PRO A 282 -5.77 12.28 14.56
C PRO A 282 -5.88 13.15 13.30
N ASP A 283 -5.52 14.43 13.41
CA ASP A 283 -5.71 15.44 12.36
C ASP A 283 -4.49 15.58 11.42
N THR A 284 -3.41 14.82 11.65
CA THR A 284 -2.17 14.96 10.91
C THR A 284 -1.41 13.64 10.82
N ARG A 285 -0.72 13.39 9.69
CA ARG A 285 0.08 12.17 9.52
C ARG A 285 1.28 12.17 10.47
N THR A 286 1.84 11.00 10.78
CA THR A 286 3.02 10.86 11.65
C THR A 286 4.19 11.75 11.21
N TRP A 287 4.46 11.83 9.91
CA TRP A 287 5.45 12.70 9.26
C TRP A 287 4.79 13.53 8.16
N PRO A 288 4.21 14.70 8.50
CA PRO A 288 3.37 15.48 7.59
C PRO A 288 4.04 15.95 6.29
N TYR A 289 5.37 16.04 6.24
CA TYR A 289 6.10 16.48 5.05
C TYR A 289 6.77 15.34 4.29
N ALA A 290 6.59 14.10 4.75
CA ALA A 290 6.99 12.91 4.00
C ALA A 290 5.83 12.43 3.11
N PRO A 291 6.11 11.72 2.01
CA PRO A 291 5.09 11.02 1.22
C PRO A 291 4.15 10.17 2.08
N ALA A 292 2.87 10.09 1.70
CA ALA A 292 1.83 9.44 2.49
C ALA A 292 2.09 7.93 2.69
N ASP A 293 2.77 7.29 1.74
CA ASP A 293 3.16 5.89 1.72
C ASP A 293 4.50 5.62 2.41
N THR A 294 5.09 6.62 3.09
CA THR A 294 6.39 6.46 3.78
C THR A 294 6.29 5.43 4.90
N ILE A 295 7.25 4.51 4.93
CA ILE A 295 7.35 3.44 5.93
C ILE A 295 8.73 3.49 6.58
N MET A 296 8.80 3.29 7.89
CA MET A 296 10.07 3.30 8.62
C MET A 296 10.27 2.12 9.56
N SER A 297 11.54 1.76 9.74
CA SER A 297 12.00 1.08 10.95
C SER A 297 12.77 2.08 11.80
N ILE A 298 12.51 2.10 13.11
CA ILE A 298 13.12 3.06 14.04
C ILE A 298 13.86 2.32 15.15
N GLY A 299 15.15 2.58 15.27
CA GLY A 299 16.05 1.99 16.25
C GLY A 299 16.70 3.04 17.13
N PHE A 300 16.89 2.69 18.41
CA PHE A 300 17.58 3.55 19.36
C PHE A 300 18.96 3.98 18.85
N GLY A 301 19.38 5.19 19.20
CA GLY A 301 20.69 5.72 18.83
C GLY A 301 20.84 6.00 17.34
N GLY A 302 19.73 6.12 16.59
CA GLY A 302 19.76 6.57 15.20
C GLY A 302 19.91 5.48 14.14
N ASN A 303 19.57 4.24 14.48
CA ASN A 303 19.61 3.12 13.55
C ASN A 303 18.25 2.98 12.89
N CYS A 304 18.02 3.65 11.78
CA CYS A 304 16.71 3.74 11.14
C CYS A 304 16.80 3.46 9.64
N SER A 305 15.67 3.07 9.07
CA SER A 305 15.46 3.09 7.62
C SER A 305 14.11 3.72 7.29
N ALA A 306 14.03 4.30 6.10
CA ALA A 306 12.80 4.79 5.48
C ALA A 306 12.65 4.19 4.08
N ILE A 307 11.41 3.88 3.71
CA ILE A 307 11.00 3.43 2.40
C ILE A 307 10.05 4.48 1.85
N PHE A 308 10.28 4.89 0.60
CA PHE A 308 9.44 5.80 -0.17
C PHE A 308 8.97 5.04 -1.44
N PRO A 309 7.92 4.19 -1.32
CA PRO A 309 7.49 3.31 -2.40
C PRO A 309 7.16 4.02 -3.71
N GLU A 310 6.42 5.14 -3.67
CA GLU A 310 6.07 5.96 -4.84
C GLU A 310 7.32 6.48 -5.58
N GLN A 311 8.36 6.82 -4.82
CA GLN A 311 9.63 7.30 -5.37
C GLN A 311 10.60 6.18 -5.74
N ASN A 312 10.24 4.92 -5.46
CA ASN A 312 11.12 3.75 -5.57
C ASN A 312 12.50 3.99 -4.91
N MET A 313 12.46 4.51 -3.70
CA MET A 313 13.65 4.97 -2.99
C MET A 313 13.66 4.46 -1.56
N ILE A 314 14.85 4.11 -1.07
CA ILE A 314 15.05 3.80 0.35
C ILE A 314 16.20 4.62 0.91
N LEU A 315 16.11 4.95 2.19
CA LEU A 315 17.13 5.60 2.98
C LEU A 315 17.45 4.72 4.18
N VAL A 316 18.71 4.35 4.34
CA VAL A 316 19.18 3.49 5.43
C VAL A 316 20.33 4.17 6.14
N CYS A 317 20.22 4.35 7.46
CA CYS A 317 21.26 5.02 8.23
C CYS A 317 21.43 4.39 9.61
N ALA A 318 22.65 3.94 9.89
CA ALA A 318 23.09 3.50 11.20
C ALA A 318 23.74 4.65 11.96
N LYS A 319 23.39 4.81 13.23
CA LYS A 319 23.90 5.84 14.14
C LYS A 319 23.74 7.28 13.62
N GLY A 320 22.68 7.55 12.87
CA GLY A 320 22.35 8.89 12.37
C GLY A 320 21.56 9.73 13.38
N ASP A 321 21.64 11.05 13.30
CA ASP A 321 20.82 11.95 14.11
C ASP A 321 19.45 12.17 13.46
N TRP A 322 18.52 11.26 13.73
CA TRP A 322 17.11 11.35 13.31
C TRP A 322 16.24 12.17 14.27
N GLY A 323 16.77 12.56 15.44
CA GLY A 323 15.94 13.05 16.54
C GLY A 323 15.03 11.98 17.16
N LYS A 324 13.95 12.42 17.80
CA LYS A 324 12.94 11.54 18.42
C LYS A 324 11.74 11.37 17.50
N LEU A 325 11.01 10.26 17.67
CA LEU A 325 9.69 10.12 17.09
C LEU A 325 8.73 11.08 17.81
N GLU A 326 8.33 12.14 17.11
CA GLU A 326 7.38 13.15 17.57
C GLU A 326 6.24 13.20 16.54
N ALA A 327 5.40 12.18 16.55
CA ALA A 327 4.39 11.96 15.52
C ALA A 327 3.43 13.16 15.40
N GLY A 328 3.18 13.61 14.17
CA GLY A 328 2.36 14.78 13.87
C GLY A 328 3.07 16.13 13.99
N ASN A 329 4.30 16.17 14.51
CA ASN A 329 5.07 17.40 14.61
C ASN A 329 5.88 17.65 13.33
N ALA A 330 5.43 18.61 12.52
CA ALA A 330 6.09 19.01 11.29
C ALA A 330 7.51 19.58 11.51
N ASP A 331 7.77 20.18 12.67
CA ASP A 331 9.08 20.75 13.02
C ASP A 331 10.04 19.72 13.62
N SER A 332 9.58 18.49 13.85
CA SER A 332 10.44 17.43 14.39
C SER A 332 11.58 17.13 13.43
N ARG A 333 12.75 16.86 14.00
CA ARG A 333 13.95 16.54 13.21
C ARG A 333 13.72 15.36 12.26
N MET A 334 13.00 14.33 12.73
CA MET A 334 12.67 13.16 11.91
C MET A 334 11.83 13.56 10.69
N ASN A 335 10.80 14.38 10.86
CA ASN A 335 9.99 14.86 9.75
C ASN A 335 10.82 15.70 8.77
N GLN A 336 11.70 16.57 9.26
CA GLN A 336 12.58 17.39 8.41
C GLN A 336 13.59 16.56 7.61
N VAL A 337 14.15 15.50 8.20
CA VAL A 337 15.02 14.54 7.49
C VAL A 337 14.23 13.83 6.39
N LEU A 338 13.03 13.34 6.69
CA LEU A 338 12.20 12.64 5.71
C LEU A 338 11.74 13.56 4.58
N ALA A 339 11.39 14.81 4.89
CA ALA A 339 11.04 15.82 3.90
C ALA A 339 12.22 16.13 2.97
N LEU A 340 13.41 16.30 3.53
CA LEU A 340 14.64 16.49 2.75
C LEU A 340 14.92 15.27 1.87
N ALA A 341 14.84 14.07 2.45
CA ALA A 341 15.03 12.82 1.72
C ALA A 341 14.05 12.67 0.56
N ALA A 342 12.75 12.90 0.79
CA ALA A 342 11.75 12.83 -0.27
C ALA A 342 11.93 13.93 -1.34
N GLY A 343 12.40 15.12 -0.93
CA GLY A 343 12.66 16.25 -1.82
C GLY A 343 13.94 16.14 -2.65
N VAL A 344 14.79 15.11 -2.44
CA VAL A 344 15.99 14.91 -3.27
C VAL A 344 15.63 14.50 -4.69
N VAL A 345 14.48 13.85 -4.89
CA VAL A 345 13.98 13.52 -6.23
C VAL A 345 13.42 14.81 -6.83
N LYS A 346 14.11 15.36 -7.83
CA LYS A 346 13.62 16.54 -8.55
C LYS A 346 12.39 16.14 -9.35
N GLU A 347 11.43 17.05 -9.47
CA GLU A 347 10.43 16.99 -10.54
C GLU A 347 11.13 17.17 -11.91
N ALA A 348 11.88 16.17 -12.34
CA ALA A 348 11.83 15.75 -13.74
C ALA A 348 10.52 14.99 -13.92
N GLU A 349 9.87 15.08 -15.08
CA GLU A 349 8.64 14.34 -15.44
C GLU A 349 8.59 13.03 -14.66
N GLN A 350 7.71 12.97 -13.66
CA GLN A 350 7.72 11.89 -12.69
C GLN A 350 7.80 10.57 -13.47
N PRO A 351 8.69 9.63 -13.10
CA PRO A 351 8.46 8.27 -13.54
C PRO A 351 7.02 7.96 -13.15
N ALA A 352 6.26 7.48 -14.13
CA ALA A 352 4.86 7.15 -14.02
C ALA A 352 4.53 6.64 -12.63
N SER A 353 3.44 7.16 -12.05
CA SER A 353 2.83 6.50 -10.91
C SER A 353 2.81 5.00 -11.21
N ARG A 354 3.30 4.18 -10.27
CA ARG A 354 3.49 2.72 -10.41
C ARG A 354 2.19 1.94 -10.59
N ILE A 355 1.11 2.64 -10.92
CA ILE A 355 -0.17 2.09 -11.29
C ILE A 355 0.05 1.30 -12.58
N SER A 356 0.13 -0.02 -12.41
CA SER A 356 0.10 -0.99 -13.48
C SER A 356 -1.25 -1.71 -13.38
N VAL A 357 -2.13 -1.48 -14.35
CA VAL A 357 -3.45 -2.12 -14.39
C VAL A 357 -3.58 -2.94 -15.65
N PRO A 358 -4.20 -4.12 -15.62
CA PRO A 358 -4.49 -4.81 -16.85
C PRO A 358 -5.50 -4.05 -17.70
N LYS A 359 -5.40 -4.23 -19.02
CA LYS A 359 -6.37 -3.69 -19.98
C LYS A 359 -7.80 -4.05 -19.56
N TRP A 360 -8.72 -3.08 -19.68
CA TRP A 360 -10.12 -3.12 -19.23
C TRP A 360 -10.36 -3.09 -17.72
N GLU A 361 -9.32 -3.11 -16.89
CA GLU A 361 -9.48 -2.97 -15.44
C GLU A 361 -9.64 -1.51 -15.07
N ALA A 362 -10.59 -1.21 -14.20
CA ALA A 362 -10.82 0.17 -13.81
C ALA A 362 -9.66 0.67 -12.94
N VAL A 363 -8.89 1.64 -13.46
CA VAL A 363 -8.00 2.45 -12.64
C VAL A 363 -8.81 3.48 -11.87
N SER A 364 -8.56 3.59 -10.57
CA SER A 364 -9.11 4.65 -9.71
C SER A 364 -7.99 5.62 -9.37
N ILE A 365 -8.21 6.91 -9.66
CA ILE A 365 -7.28 7.98 -9.30
C ILE A 365 -7.97 8.89 -8.30
N ASP A 366 -7.35 9.03 -7.14
CA ASP A 366 -7.86 9.80 -6.01
C ASP A 366 -7.05 11.06 -5.81
N PHE A 367 -7.75 12.15 -5.52
CA PHE A 367 -7.16 13.41 -5.15
C PHE A 367 -7.65 13.83 -3.76
N ALA A 368 -6.72 14.31 -2.93
CA ALA A 368 -7.07 15.02 -1.71
C ALA A 368 -7.46 16.46 -2.07
N GLY A 369 -8.76 16.75 -2.00
CA GLY A 369 -9.33 18.06 -2.35
C GLY A 369 -9.94 18.80 -1.16
N PRO A 370 -10.83 19.77 -1.42
CA PRO A 370 -11.64 20.39 -0.38
C PRO A 370 -12.47 19.32 0.37
N ALA A 371 -12.50 19.43 1.70
CA ALA A 371 -13.28 18.53 2.54
C ALA A 371 -14.75 18.97 2.58
N HIS A 372 -15.65 18.01 2.42
CA HIS A 372 -17.10 18.24 2.43
C HIS A 372 -17.84 17.09 3.11
N LYS A 373 -19.08 17.36 3.49
CA LYS A 373 -20.08 16.33 3.75
C LYS A 373 -20.91 16.15 2.50
N VAL A 374 -21.37 14.94 2.22
CA VAL A 374 -22.34 14.69 1.14
C VAL A 374 -23.65 15.48 1.29
N THR A 375 -23.91 16.05 2.48
CA THR A 375 -25.08 16.87 2.79
C THR A 375 -24.87 18.37 2.62
N ASP A 376 -23.66 18.82 2.29
CA ASP A 376 -23.35 20.24 2.13
C ASP A 376 -24.09 20.84 0.93
N ASN A 377 -24.55 22.09 1.06
CA ASN A 377 -25.28 22.81 0.02
C ASN A 377 -24.67 24.19 -0.31
N ASP A 378 -23.61 24.61 0.38
CA ASP A 378 -22.93 25.89 0.12
C ASP A 378 -21.45 25.85 0.58
N PRO A 379 -20.51 25.51 -0.31
CA PRO A 379 -20.74 24.98 -1.65
C PRO A 379 -21.24 23.52 -1.61
N ASN A 380 -22.07 23.13 -2.58
CA ASN A 380 -22.47 21.74 -2.77
C ASN A 380 -21.35 20.96 -3.49
N PRO A 381 -20.82 19.85 -2.92
CA PRO A 381 -19.69 19.11 -3.50
C PRO A 381 -20.00 18.44 -4.85
N PHE A 382 -21.28 18.23 -5.18
CA PHE A 382 -21.71 17.58 -6.42
C PHE A 382 -22.13 18.57 -7.51
N LEU A 383 -22.57 19.77 -7.12
CA LEU A 383 -23.13 20.77 -8.03
C LEU A 383 -22.18 21.95 -8.27
N ASP A 384 -21.46 22.38 -7.23
CA ASP A 384 -20.61 23.58 -7.25
C ASP A 384 -19.11 23.27 -7.44
N TYR A 385 -18.77 21.99 -7.58
CA TYR A 385 -17.45 21.52 -7.96
C TYR A 385 -17.53 20.64 -9.21
N ARG A 386 -16.49 20.68 -10.04
CA ARG A 386 -16.39 19.81 -11.22
C ARG A 386 -14.99 19.25 -11.33
N LEU A 387 -14.87 17.93 -11.18
CA LEU A 387 -13.68 17.16 -11.54
C LEU A 387 -13.87 16.57 -12.94
N GLN A 388 -12.93 16.88 -13.84
CA GLN A 388 -12.83 16.27 -15.17
C GLN A 388 -11.41 15.78 -15.38
N MET A 389 -11.26 14.58 -15.92
CA MET A 389 -9.97 13.98 -16.24
C MET A 389 -9.82 13.80 -17.73
N SER A 390 -8.69 14.22 -18.28
CA SER A 390 -8.29 13.91 -19.66
C SER A 390 -7.26 12.79 -19.64
N PHE A 391 -7.60 11.62 -20.14
CA PHE A 391 -6.72 10.46 -20.27
C PHE A 391 -6.24 10.32 -21.71
N THR A 392 -4.93 10.28 -21.96
CA THR A 392 -4.35 10.10 -23.28
C THR A 392 -3.71 8.72 -23.39
N SER A 393 -4.17 7.96 -24.37
CA SER A 393 -3.68 6.61 -24.67
C SER A 393 -2.29 6.61 -25.33
N PRO A 394 -1.61 5.46 -25.36
CA PRO A 394 -0.33 5.29 -26.06
C PRO A 394 -0.38 5.70 -27.53
N ASN A 395 -1.53 5.59 -28.19
CA ASN A 395 -1.71 5.98 -29.59
C ASN A 395 -2.09 7.45 -29.80
N GLY A 396 -2.19 8.23 -28.71
CA GLY A 396 -2.53 9.65 -28.73
C GLY A 396 -4.02 9.97 -28.69
N LYS A 397 -4.91 8.98 -28.59
CA LYS A 397 -6.35 9.21 -28.39
C LYS A 397 -6.63 9.68 -26.96
N THR A 398 -7.36 10.79 -26.83
CA THR A 398 -7.76 11.36 -25.54
C THR A 398 -9.21 10.99 -25.17
N HIS A 399 -9.44 10.71 -23.89
CA HIS A 399 -10.73 10.41 -23.29
C HIS A 399 -11.00 11.39 -22.14
N HIS A 400 -12.17 12.03 -22.14
CA HIS A 400 -12.61 12.89 -21.04
C HIS A 400 -13.57 12.14 -20.13
N VAL A 401 -13.25 12.09 -18.84
CA VAL A 401 -13.96 11.28 -17.84
C VAL A 401 -14.31 12.16 -16.64
N PRO A 402 -15.59 12.29 -16.26
CA PRO A 402 -15.97 13.01 -15.06
C PRO A 402 -15.50 12.26 -13.80
N GLY A 403 -15.04 13.02 -12.81
CA GLY A 403 -14.83 12.54 -11.46
C GLY A 403 -16.00 12.91 -10.53
N TYR A 404 -15.92 12.44 -9.30
CA TYR A 404 -16.95 12.67 -8.28
C TYR A 404 -16.34 12.81 -6.88
N PHE A 405 -17.07 13.44 -5.97
CA PHE A 405 -16.72 13.48 -4.55
C PHE A 405 -17.07 12.14 -3.90
N ASP A 406 -16.12 11.51 -3.21
CA ASP A 406 -16.23 10.15 -2.67
C ASP A 406 -16.12 10.10 -1.14
N GLY A 407 -16.36 11.23 -0.47
CA GLY A 407 -16.28 11.32 1.00
C GLY A 407 -14.86 11.05 1.50
N ASP A 408 -14.67 10.02 2.31
CA ASP A 408 -13.37 9.58 2.81
C ASP A 408 -12.68 8.52 1.92
N GLY A 409 -13.28 8.17 0.78
CA GLY A 409 -12.80 7.15 -0.15
C GLY A 409 -13.10 5.70 0.28
N ASN A 410 -13.70 5.50 1.45
CA ASN A 410 -14.03 4.22 2.08
C ASN A 410 -15.50 4.13 2.53
N SER A 411 -16.42 4.69 1.73
CA SER A 411 -17.87 4.75 1.99
C SER A 411 -18.32 5.71 3.10
N GLY A 412 -17.41 6.49 3.69
CA GLY A 412 -17.76 7.56 4.62
C GLY A 412 -18.45 8.73 3.91
N LEU A 413 -19.37 9.38 4.62
CA LEU A 413 -20.21 10.46 4.09
C LEU A 413 -19.59 11.87 4.25
N GLU A 414 -18.39 11.93 4.81
CA GLU A 414 -17.63 13.15 5.05
C GLU A 414 -16.15 12.85 4.81
N GLY A 415 -15.46 13.75 4.12
CA GLY A 415 -14.04 13.59 3.84
C GLY A 415 -13.61 14.52 2.73
N ASN A 416 -12.45 14.22 2.15
CA ASN A 416 -11.78 15.08 1.17
C ASN A 416 -11.32 14.32 -0.08
N VAL A 417 -11.87 13.14 -0.34
CA VAL A 417 -11.50 12.31 -1.49
C VAL A 417 -12.34 12.66 -2.71
N TRP A 418 -11.65 12.97 -3.80
CA TRP A 418 -12.24 13.19 -5.12
C TRP A 418 -11.68 12.14 -6.07
N ARG A 419 -12.56 11.33 -6.64
CA ARG A 419 -12.19 10.10 -7.36
C ARG A 419 -12.61 10.15 -8.81
N VAL A 420 -11.76 9.62 -9.69
CA VAL A 420 -12.10 9.31 -11.08
C VAL A 420 -11.86 7.84 -11.32
N LYS A 421 -12.79 7.17 -12.00
CA LYS A 421 -12.65 5.77 -12.44
C LYS A 421 -12.62 5.69 -13.96
N PHE A 422 -11.60 5.03 -14.50
CA PHE A 422 -11.41 4.87 -15.94
C PHE A 422 -10.99 3.44 -16.28
N ALA A 423 -11.56 2.85 -17.33
CA ALA A 423 -11.18 1.53 -17.82
C ALA A 423 -10.40 1.69 -19.14
N PRO A 424 -9.06 1.58 -19.13
CA PRO A 424 -8.24 1.80 -20.30
C PRO A 424 -8.34 0.60 -21.26
N GLY A 425 -8.47 0.91 -22.56
CA GLY A 425 -8.68 -0.11 -23.59
C GLY A 425 -7.46 -0.52 -24.37
N GLU A 426 -6.30 0.02 -24.03
CA GLU A 426 -5.07 -0.13 -24.82
C GLU A 426 -3.88 -0.36 -23.90
N VAL A 427 -3.03 -1.33 -24.28
CA VAL A 427 -1.80 -1.67 -23.57
C VAL A 427 -0.72 -0.62 -23.85
N GLY A 428 0.04 -0.28 -22.82
CA GLY A 428 1.12 0.70 -22.88
C GLY A 428 0.96 1.82 -21.85
N GLU A 429 1.77 2.87 -22.01
CA GLU A 429 1.75 4.02 -21.12
C GLU A 429 0.60 4.99 -21.46
N TRP A 430 -0.21 5.28 -20.46
CA TRP A 430 -1.26 6.29 -20.51
C TRP A 430 -0.84 7.52 -19.70
N THR A 431 -1.21 8.70 -20.18
CA THR A 431 -1.04 9.95 -19.43
C THR A 431 -2.38 10.51 -19.03
N TYR A 432 -2.41 11.31 -17.97
CA TYR A 432 -3.63 11.96 -17.52
C TYR A 432 -3.40 13.39 -17.05
N GLN A 433 -4.45 14.21 -17.15
CA GLN A 433 -4.48 15.56 -16.60
C GLN A 433 -5.86 15.87 -16.00
N ALA A 434 -5.86 16.34 -14.75
CA ALA A 434 -7.04 16.78 -14.03
C ALA A 434 -7.40 18.23 -14.39
N SER A 435 -8.69 18.50 -14.50
CA SER A 435 -9.25 19.82 -14.29
C SER A 435 -10.24 19.78 -13.13
N PHE A 436 -10.00 20.61 -12.13
CA PHE A 436 -10.81 20.75 -10.95
C PHE A 436 -11.27 22.20 -10.80
N ARG A 437 -12.56 22.43 -11.01
CA ARG A 437 -13.16 23.76 -10.98
C ARG A 437 -14.11 23.90 -9.80
N LYS A 438 -14.31 25.15 -9.38
CA LYS A 438 -15.29 25.58 -8.37
C LYS A 438 -16.14 26.74 -8.90
N GLY A 439 -17.44 26.72 -8.63
CA GLY A 439 -18.35 27.82 -8.94
C GLY A 439 -19.82 27.38 -8.86
N ALA A 440 -20.76 28.33 -8.87
CA ALA A 440 -22.17 27.98 -8.79
C ALA A 440 -22.61 27.08 -9.97
N GLN A 441 -23.16 25.90 -9.67
CA GLN A 441 -23.71 24.94 -10.65
C GLN A 441 -22.75 24.54 -11.79
N ILE A 442 -21.44 24.56 -11.56
CA ILE A 442 -20.47 24.27 -12.61
C ILE A 442 -20.45 22.81 -13.06
N ALA A 443 -20.94 21.88 -12.24
CA ALA A 443 -20.97 20.45 -12.57
C ALA A 443 -21.82 20.16 -13.82
N ILE A 444 -22.84 20.99 -14.07
CA ILE A 444 -23.76 20.90 -15.22
C ILE A 444 -23.45 21.91 -16.32
N SER A 445 -22.42 22.75 -16.14
CA SER A 445 -22.00 23.70 -17.16
C SER A 445 -21.34 22.97 -18.34
N LEU A 446 -21.71 23.36 -19.55
CA LEU A 446 -21.08 22.89 -20.80
C LEU A 446 -19.78 23.64 -21.12
N ASP A 447 -19.51 24.76 -20.44
CA ASP A 447 -18.27 25.51 -20.61
C ASP A 447 -17.16 24.86 -19.76
N ALA A 448 -16.11 24.39 -20.42
CA ALA A 448 -14.96 23.70 -19.81
C ALA A 448 -14.18 24.60 -18.84
N GLU A 449 -14.22 25.92 -19.03
CA GLU A 449 -13.51 26.91 -18.21
C GLU A 449 -14.43 27.61 -17.20
N ALA A 450 -15.68 27.18 -17.07
CA ALA A 450 -16.61 27.75 -16.10
C ALA A 450 -16.11 27.65 -14.65
N GLY A 451 -16.26 28.76 -13.92
CA GLY A 451 -15.82 28.88 -12.53
C GLY A 451 -14.36 29.29 -12.41
N GLU A 452 -13.76 28.96 -11.27
CA GLU A 452 -12.34 29.17 -10.98
C GLU A 452 -11.64 27.83 -10.77
N SER A 453 -10.36 27.75 -11.14
CA SER A 453 -9.50 26.61 -10.80
C SER A 453 -9.39 26.46 -9.28
N ALA A 454 -9.41 25.22 -8.79
CA ALA A 454 -9.32 24.93 -7.37
C ALA A 454 -8.34 23.77 -7.09
N SER A 455 -7.80 23.74 -5.87
CA SER A 455 -7.07 22.59 -5.29
C SER A 455 -6.06 21.94 -6.25
N PHE A 456 -6.35 20.76 -6.78
CA PHE A 456 -5.49 19.94 -7.64
C PHE A 456 -5.73 20.13 -9.14
N ASP A 457 -6.34 21.26 -9.55
CA ASP A 457 -6.49 21.61 -10.97
C ASP A 457 -5.14 21.59 -11.69
N GLY A 458 -5.10 20.94 -12.84
CA GLY A 458 -3.88 20.78 -13.64
C GLY A 458 -2.98 19.63 -13.20
N ALA A 459 -3.32 18.87 -12.15
CA ALA A 459 -2.54 17.71 -11.72
C ALA A 459 -2.40 16.69 -12.87
N GLN A 460 -1.19 16.18 -13.06
CA GLN A 460 -0.85 15.25 -14.14
C GLN A 460 -0.22 14.00 -13.58
N GLY A 461 -0.25 12.93 -14.36
CA GLY A 461 0.48 11.71 -14.08
C GLY A 461 0.35 10.73 -15.22
N THR A 462 0.96 9.56 -15.04
CA THR A 462 0.93 8.49 -16.03
C THR A 462 0.78 7.15 -15.32
N PHE A 463 0.24 6.17 -16.02
CA PHE A 463 0.08 4.79 -15.54
C PHE A 463 0.31 3.82 -16.70
N THR A 464 0.73 2.60 -16.38
CA THR A 464 0.97 1.55 -17.37
C THR A 464 -0.22 0.62 -17.44
N VAL A 465 -0.60 0.26 -18.67
CA VAL A 465 -1.62 -0.74 -18.92
C VAL A 465 -0.96 -1.99 -19.46
N THR A 466 -1.15 -3.10 -18.76
CA THR A 466 -0.62 -4.41 -19.16
C THR A 466 -1.64 -5.22 -19.95
N ASP A 467 -1.19 -6.32 -20.55
CA ASP A 467 -2.09 -7.27 -21.18
C ASP A 467 -3.08 -7.87 -20.17
N ILE A 468 -4.25 -8.24 -20.68
CA ILE A 468 -5.27 -8.88 -19.87
C ILE A 468 -4.82 -10.28 -19.42
N PRO A 469 -4.97 -10.67 -18.15
CA PRO A 469 -4.54 -12.00 -17.70
C PRO A 469 -5.33 -13.10 -18.40
N GLU A 470 -4.70 -14.24 -18.70
CA GLU A 470 -5.41 -15.40 -19.27
C GLU A 470 -6.54 -15.90 -18.35
N SER A 471 -6.43 -15.63 -17.04
CA SER A 471 -7.42 -15.97 -16.01
C SER A 471 -8.55 -14.95 -15.86
N ALA A 472 -8.58 -13.88 -16.67
CA ALA A 472 -9.56 -12.80 -16.57
C ALA A 472 -11.02 -13.32 -16.56
N PRO A 473 -11.81 -13.02 -15.52
CA PRO A 473 -13.16 -13.57 -15.38
C PRO A 473 -14.19 -12.91 -16.30
N GLY A 474 -15.27 -13.64 -16.59
CA GLY A 474 -16.49 -13.09 -17.18
C GLY A 474 -16.28 -12.28 -18.47
N HIS A 475 -16.98 -11.16 -18.58
CA HIS A 475 -16.89 -10.24 -19.73
C HIS A 475 -15.72 -9.25 -19.65
N TYR A 476 -15.11 -9.10 -18.47
CA TYR A 476 -13.95 -8.23 -18.29
C TYR A 476 -12.83 -8.57 -19.29
N ARG A 477 -12.62 -9.86 -19.57
CA ARG A 477 -11.65 -10.34 -20.58
C ARG A 477 -11.85 -9.81 -22.01
N PHE A 478 -13.03 -9.27 -22.33
CA PHE A 478 -13.39 -8.84 -23.68
C PHE A 478 -13.56 -7.32 -23.81
N GLY A 479 -13.57 -6.59 -22.68
CA GLY A 479 -13.76 -5.14 -22.65
C GLY A 479 -15.19 -4.66 -22.81
N ARG A 480 -15.35 -3.42 -23.26
CA ARG A 480 -16.67 -2.77 -23.44
C ARG A 480 -17.45 -3.34 -24.62
N LEU A 481 -18.76 -3.13 -24.62
CA LEU A 481 -19.64 -3.38 -25.76
C LEU A 481 -19.68 -2.18 -26.71
N ASP A 482 -19.48 -2.41 -28.00
CA ASP A 482 -19.58 -1.41 -29.07
C ASP A 482 -20.70 -1.77 -30.06
N TYR A 483 -21.37 -0.74 -30.57
CA TYR A 483 -22.29 -0.88 -31.70
C TYR A 483 -21.49 -0.88 -33.00
N VAL A 484 -21.48 -2.02 -33.70
CA VAL A 484 -20.67 -2.24 -34.91
C VAL A 484 -21.46 -2.06 -36.22
N GLY A 485 -22.64 -1.43 -36.16
CA GLY A 485 -23.52 -1.27 -37.33
C GLY A 485 -24.37 -2.50 -37.67
N GLU A 486 -24.33 -3.54 -36.83
CA GLU A 486 -25.05 -4.80 -37.00
C GLU A 486 -26.14 -4.98 -35.93
N HIS A 487 -26.95 -6.04 -36.05
CA HIS A 487 -28.08 -6.27 -35.16
C HIS A 487 -27.70 -6.47 -33.68
N TYR A 488 -26.55 -7.07 -33.39
CA TYR A 488 -26.07 -7.35 -32.02
C TYR A 488 -24.87 -6.47 -31.67
N LEU A 489 -24.79 -6.05 -30.40
CA LEU A 489 -23.58 -5.43 -29.85
C LEU A 489 -22.42 -6.43 -29.88
N LYS A 490 -21.20 -5.94 -29.94
CA LYS A 490 -19.99 -6.76 -29.93
C LYS A 490 -19.04 -6.26 -28.85
N PHE A 491 -18.41 -7.18 -28.11
CA PHE A 491 -17.28 -6.78 -27.28
C PHE A 491 -16.11 -6.32 -28.15
N VAL A 492 -15.39 -5.28 -27.72
CA VAL A 492 -14.26 -4.71 -28.49
C VAL A 492 -13.25 -5.80 -28.87
N ASP A 493 -12.81 -6.61 -27.89
CA ASP A 493 -11.84 -7.69 -28.11
C ASP A 493 -12.48 -9.08 -28.14
N GLY A 494 -13.80 -9.15 -28.25
CA GLY A 494 -14.54 -10.38 -28.01
C GLY A 494 -15.62 -10.68 -29.03
N PRO A 495 -16.49 -11.66 -28.72
CA PRO A 495 -17.57 -12.07 -29.59
C PRO A 495 -18.72 -11.06 -29.61
N TYR A 496 -19.70 -11.30 -30.48
CA TYR A 496 -21.02 -10.68 -30.36
C TYR A 496 -21.66 -11.05 -29.03
N TRP A 497 -22.40 -10.10 -28.46
CA TRP A 497 -23.08 -10.24 -27.18
C TRP A 497 -24.58 -10.35 -27.40
N LEU A 498 -25.16 -11.38 -26.79
CA LEU A 498 -26.60 -11.62 -26.75
C LEU A 498 -27.09 -11.25 -25.36
N LYS A 499 -27.95 -10.22 -25.25
CA LYS A 499 -28.59 -9.83 -23.99
C LYS A 499 -29.46 -10.99 -23.51
N GLY A 500 -29.16 -11.50 -22.32
CA GLY A 500 -29.91 -12.53 -21.62
C GLY A 500 -29.97 -12.17 -20.15
N GLY A 501 -31.10 -11.60 -19.72
CA GLY A 501 -31.24 -11.14 -18.35
C GLY A 501 -32.63 -10.67 -18.00
N THR A 502 -32.81 -10.36 -16.73
CA THR A 502 -34.08 -9.92 -16.18
C THR A 502 -34.16 -8.40 -16.30
N ASP A 503 -35.15 -7.90 -17.03
CA ASP A 503 -35.46 -6.46 -17.13
C ASP A 503 -36.21 -5.95 -15.88
N SER A 504 -36.08 -6.68 -14.76
CA SER A 504 -36.82 -6.50 -13.52
C SER A 504 -35.99 -7.10 -12.35
N PRO A 505 -36.07 -6.51 -11.14
CA PRO A 505 -36.86 -5.32 -10.83
C PRO A 505 -36.11 -4.02 -11.20
N GLU A 506 -36.82 -3.02 -11.72
CA GLU A 506 -36.22 -1.75 -12.18
C GLU A 506 -35.65 -0.92 -11.02
N ASP A 507 -36.13 -1.18 -9.81
CA ASP A 507 -35.74 -0.58 -8.55
C ASP A 507 -34.71 -1.46 -7.81
N PHE A 508 -33.92 -2.28 -8.51
CA PHE A 508 -32.91 -3.18 -7.90
C PHE A 508 -32.03 -2.49 -6.83
N LEU A 509 -31.74 -1.19 -7.01
CA LEU A 509 -30.96 -0.37 -6.10
C LEU A 509 -31.76 0.30 -4.97
N ALA A 510 -33.07 0.07 -4.83
CA ALA A 510 -33.88 0.47 -3.67
C ALA A 510 -33.59 -0.47 -2.47
N TYR A 511 -32.31 -0.55 -2.11
CA TYR A 511 -31.76 -1.52 -1.18
C TYR A 511 -31.50 -0.91 0.20
N GLU A 512 -31.84 -1.65 1.26
CA GLU A 512 -31.73 -1.17 2.65
C GLU A 512 -30.29 -0.94 3.12
N GLY A 513 -29.31 -1.58 2.48
CA GLY A 513 -27.89 -1.41 2.82
C GLY A 513 -27.26 -0.13 2.25
N PHE A 514 -28.01 0.70 1.52
CA PHE A 514 -27.55 2.02 1.07
C PHE A 514 -28.03 3.14 2.01
N ALA A 515 -27.17 4.14 2.23
CA ALA A 515 -27.51 5.31 3.00
C ALA A 515 -28.51 6.20 2.23
N ASN A 516 -29.44 6.84 2.96
CA ASN A 516 -30.44 7.79 2.43
C ASN A 516 -31.43 7.21 1.38
N THR A 517 -31.65 5.89 1.37
CA THR A 517 -32.72 5.25 0.59
C THR A 517 -34.06 5.38 1.31
N GLU A 518 -34.86 6.41 0.97
CA GLU A 518 -36.11 6.74 1.68
C GLU A 518 -37.16 5.60 1.67
N LYS A 519 -37.21 4.78 0.60
CA LYS A 519 -38.08 3.60 0.46
C LYS A 519 -37.25 2.38 0.03
N ALA A 520 -36.51 1.82 0.99
CA ALA A 520 -35.66 0.65 0.77
C ALA A 520 -36.48 -0.66 0.79
N ASP A 521 -37.16 -0.96 -0.32
CA ASP A 521 -38.05 -2.12 -0.40
C ASP A 521 -37.30 -3.46 -0.58
N HIS A 522 -36.00 -3.44 -0.91
CA HIS A 522 -35.20 -4.65 -1.13
C HIS A 522 -34.22 -4.94 0.02
N GLN A 523 -34.19 -6.20 0.45
CA GLN A 523 -33.29 -6.70 1.49
C GLN A 523 -32.33 -7.80 0.99
N TYR A 524 -32.73 -8.55 -0.03
CA TYR A 524 -31.97 -9.66 -0.63
C TYR A 524 -31.46 -10.71 0.38
N ASP A 525 -32.14 -10.92 1.51
CA ASP A 525 -31.72 -11.84 2.59
C ASP A 525 -31.39 -13.24 2.11
N ASN A 526 -32.19 -13.78 1.18
CA ASN A 526 -31.99 -15.10 0.59
C ASN A 526 -30.67 -15.25 -0.17
N HIS A 527 -29.98 -14.14 -0.47
CA HIS A 527 -28.74 -14.13 -1.24
C HIS A 527 -27.50 -13.89 -0.39
N LEU A 528 -27.61 -13.79 0.94
CA LEU A 528 -26.44 -13.67 1.81
C LEU A 528 -25.46 -14.84 1.63
N GLN A 529 -25.99 -16.04 1.40
CA GLN A 529 -25.24 -17.27 1.14
C GLN A 529 -24.52 -17.31 -0.22
N ASP A 530 -24.93 -16.45 -1.16
CA ASP A 530 -24.37 -16.38 -2.51
C ASP A 530 -23.15 -15.44 -2.58
N TRP A 531 -22.94 -14.62 -1.54
CA TRP A 531 -21.74 -13.80 -1.35
C TRP A 531 -20.53 -14.69 -1.00
N ARG A 532 -19.34 -14.31 -1.49
CA ARG A 532 -18.10 -15.07 -1.35
C ARG A 532 -17.01 -14.19 -0.74
N GLU A 533 -16.07 -14.83 -0.04
CA GLU A 533 -14.89 -14.13 0.48
C GLU A 533 -14.11 -13.45 -0.65
N GLY A 534 -13.82 -12.17 -0.48
CA GLY A 534 -13.21 -11.31 -1.51
C GLY A 534 -14.21 -10.52 -2.37
N ASP A 535 -15.51 -10.81 -2.31
CA ASP A 535 -16.51 -9.97 -2.95
C ASP A 535 -16.61 -8.60 -2.26
N PRO A 536 -17.04 -7.54 -2.98
CA PRO A 536 -17.28 -6.23 -2.39
C PRO A 536 -18.22 -6.29 -1.18
N ASP A 537 -17.89 -5.51 -0.17
CA ASP A 537 -18.70 -5.31 1.03
C ASP A 537 -18.45 -3.90 1.60
N TRP A 538 -19.42 -3.37 2.31
CA TRP A 538 -19.35 -2.06 2.97
C TRP A 538 -20.13 -2.08 4.29
N ASN A 539 -19.81 -1.15 5.18
CA ASN A 539 -20.45 -0.98 6.49
C ASN A 539 -20.61 -2.32 7.26
N GLU A 540 -19.53 -3.10 7.34
CA GLU A 540 -19.47 -4.34 8.12
C GLU A 540 -20.54 -5.40 7.75
N GLY A 541 -20.83 -5.56 6.46
CA GLY A 541 -21.74 -6.60 5.96
C GLY A 541 -22.97 -6.07 5.24
N ALA A 542 -23.18 -4.76 5.21
CA ALA A 542 -24.32 -4.16 4.54
C ALA A 542 -24.32 -4.41 3.03
N GLY A 543 -23.17 -4.66 2.41
CA GLY A 543 -23.07 -4.95 0.97
C GLY A 543 -23.35 -6.40 0.59
N LYS A 544 -23.18 -7.34 1.53
CA LYS A 544 -23.13 -8.77 1.20
C LYS A 544 -24.37 -9.29 0.47
N ARG A 545 -25.57 -8.86 0.87
CA ARG A 545 -26.83 -9.42 0.34
C ARG A 545 -27.09 -9.01 -1.11
N ILE A 546 -26.91 -7.73 -1.44
CA ILE A 546 -27.11 -7.25 -2.81
C ILE A 546 -26.02 -7.78 -3.76
N ILE A 547 -24.77 -7.89 -3.28
CA ILE A 547 -23.68 -8.50 -4.06
C ILE A 547 -23.91 -10.00 -4.25
N GLY A 548 -24.36 -10.71 -3.21
CA GLY A 548 -24.80 -12.09 -3.32
C GLY A 548 -25.92 -12.27 -4.36
N ALA A 549 -26.87 -11.33 -4.45
CA ALA A 549 -27.93 -11.38 -5.47
C ALA A 549 -27.35 -11.29 -6.89
N LEU A 550 -26.31 -10.48 -7.11
CA LEU A 550 -25.58 -10.42 -8.38
C LEU A 550 -24.83 -11.73 -8.68
N ASN A 551 -24.19 -12.33 -7.67
CA ASN A 551 -23.54 -13.63 -7.83
C ASN A 551 -24.54 -14.73 -8.20
N TYR A 552 -25.71 -14.72 -7.57
CA TYR A 552 -26.80 -15.64 -7.90
C TYR A 552 -27.22 -15.46 -9.37
N LEU A 553 -27.50 -14.24 -9.81
CA LEU A 553 -27.85 -13.96 -11.19
C LEU A 553 -26.77 -14.43 -12.18
N ALA A 554 -25.50 -14.15 -11.87
CA ALA A 554 -24.37 -14.63 -12.67
C ALA A 554 -24.31 -16.17 -12.73
N SER A 555 -24.61 -16.87 -11.62
CA SER A 555 -24.69 -18.34 -11.57
C SER A 555 -25.79 -18.90 -12.48
N GLN A 556 -26.86 -18.13 -12.68
CA GLN A 556 -27.97 -18.44 -13.60
C GLN A 556 -27.70 -17.99 -15.04
N GLN A 557 -26.46 -17.59 -15.35
CA GLN A 557 -26.03 -17.12 -16.68
C GLN A 557 -26.74 -15.83 -17.13
N VAL A 558 -27.30 -15.06 -16.19
CA VAL A 558 -27.81 -13.71 -16.46
C VAL A 558 -26.62 -12.78 -16.72
N ASN A 559 -26.65 -12.08 -17.84
CA ASN A 559 -25.58 -11.19 -18.28
C ASN A 559 -25.98 -9.71 -18.39
N SER A 560 -27.22 -9.39 -18.04
CA SER A 560 -27.76 -8.05 -18.04
C SER A 560 -28.73 -7.90 -16.88
N ILE A 561 -28.56 -6.82 -16.14
CA ILE A 561 -29.54 -6.31 -15.18
C ILE A 561 -29.97 -4.94 -15.66
N TYR A 562 -31.22 -4.59 -15.38
CA TYR A 562 -31.77 -3.28 -15.63
C TYR A 562 -32.10 -2.61 -14.30
N PHE A 563 -31.77 -1.33 -14.17
CA PHE A 563 -32.19 -0.52 -13.03
C PHE A 563 -32.34 0.95 -13.42
N LEU A 564 -33.15 1.68 -12.67
CA LEU A 564 -33.35 3.12 -12.79
C LEU A 564 -32.68 3.85 -11.60
N PRO A 565 -31.72 4.76 -11.85
CA PRO A 565 -31.07 5.53 -10.79
C PRO A 565 -32.00 6.53 -10.06
N MET A 566 -33.05 6.98 -10.76
CA MET A 566 -34.09 7.86 -10.22
C MET A 566 -35.43 7.39 -10.77
N ASN A 567 -36.30 6.87 -9.89
CA ASN A 567 -37.67 6.49 -10.26
C ASN A 567 -38.73 7.24 -9.42
N VAL A 568 -38.30 8.19 -8.56
CA VAL A 568 -39.19 9.06 -7.78
C VAL A 568 -40.03 9.90 -8.73
N GLY A 569 -41.34 9.63 -8.79
CA GLY A 569 -42.29 10.21 -9.74
C GLY A 569 -42.63 9.36 -10.98
N GLY A 570 -42.06 8.16 -11.12
CA GLY A 570 -42.47 7.13 -12.09
C GLY A 570 -43.30 6.01 -11.46
N ASP A 571 -43.59 4.94 -12.20
CA ASP A 571 -44.49 3.85 -11.75
C ASP A 571 -43.96 3.06 -10.51
N GLY A 572 -42.64 3.10 -10.23
CA GLY A 572 -42.01 2.45 -9.07
C GLY A 572 -41.95 3.28 -7.77
N ASP A 573 -41.86 4.60 -7.87
CA ASP A 573 -41.88 5.58 -6.75
C ASP A 573 -41.07 5.21 -5.46
N ASN A 574 -39.89 4.58 -5.57
CA ASN A 574 -39.17 4.05 -4.39
C ASN A 574 -37.62 4.12 -4.40
N ALA A 575 -36.97 4.31 -5.54
CA ALA A 575 -35.53 4.46 -5.67
C ALA A 575 -35.10 5.93 -5.92
N ARG A 576 -34.38 6.52 -4.95
CA ARG A 576 -33.72 7.83 -5.05
C ARG A 576 -32.20 7.68 -4.87
N ASN A 577 -31.48 7.25 -5.90
CA ASN A 577 -30.03 7.03 -5.82
C ASN A 577 -29.19 8.16 -6.41
N VAL A 578 -29.83 9.27 -6.80
CA VAL A 578 -29.16 10.51 -7.21
C VAL A 578 -29.92 11.69 -6.59
N ARG A 579 -29.24 12.52 -5.78
CA ARG A 579 -29.78 13.83 -5.40
C ARG A 579 -29.59 14.79 -6.57
N SER A 580 -30.67 15.47 -6.94
CA SER A 580 -30.67 16.65 -7.81
C SER A 580 -29.82 17.78 -7.24
#